data_AF-A0A5J9TUZ9-F1
#
_entry.id   AF-A0A5J9TUZ9-F1
#
_cell.length_a   1.000
_cell.length_b   1.000
_cell.length_c   1.000
_cell.angle_alpha   90.00
_cell.angle_beta   90.00
_cell.angle_gamma   90.00
#
_symmetry.space_group_name_H-M   'P 1'
#
loop_
_entity.id
_entity.type
_entity.pdbx_description
1 polymer ?
#
loop_
_entity_poly.entity_id
_entity_poly.type
_entity_poly.pdbx_seq_one_letter_code
_entity_poly.pdbx_strand_id
1 'polypeptide(L)'
;AYTKNMATIKLSLQVLFFALVFTLLATHQALGNKDCHGEKELVKQKCKSNISISGDYVHPDHECCRVVKESDMICVCRILRLDEESTISAVKLVDVAHDCGNPVPDGKPCGTWIVRSSPPPRAHS
;
A
#
# COMPACT_ATOMS: atom_id res chain seq x y z
N ALA A 1 -22.94 51.22 -16.45
CA ALA A 1 -22.44 50.83 -15.11
C ALA A 1 -22.97 49.46 -14.69
N TYR A 2 -24.27 49.21 -14.80
CA TYR A 2 -24.93 47.96 -14.39
C TYR A 2 -24.35 46.66 -15.01
N THR A 3 -24.07 46.64 -16.30
CA THR A 3 -23.50 45.49 -17.02
C THR A 3 -22.03 45.20 -16.67
N LYS A 4 -21.25 46.21 -16.28
CA LYS A 4 -19.86 46.03 -15.82
C LYS A 4 -19.83 45.25 -14.51
N ASN A 5 -20.67 45.62 -13.55
CA ASN A 5 -20.75 44.96 -12.25
C ASN A 5 -21.25 43.51 -12.37
N MET A 6 -22.19 43.23 -13.29
CA MET A 6 -22.70 41.88 -13.52
C MET A 6 -21.66 40.93 -14.14
N ALA A 7 -20.81 41.44 -15.05
CA ALA A 7 -19.69 40.68 -15.59
C ALA A 7 -18.60 40.42 -14.54
N THR A 8 -18.30 41.41 -13.70
CA THR A 8 -17.37 41.25 -12.57
C THR A 8 -17.88 40.20 -11.57
N ILE A 9 -19.15 40.25 -11.17
CA ILE A 9 -19.76 39.27 -10.26
C ILE A 9 -19.70 37.86 -10.87
N LYS A 10 -19.99 37.72 -12.16
CA LYS A 10 -19.92 36.42 -12.86
C LYS A 10 -18.50 35.84 -12.88
N LEU A 11 -17.49 36.68 -13.16
CA LEU A 11 -16.08 36.27 -13.10
C LEU A 11 -15.67 35.90 -11.68
N SER A 12 -16.07 36.68 -10.66
CA SER A 12 -15.77 36.38 -9.26
C SER A 12 -16.37 35.05 -8.82
N LEU A 13 -17.64 34.78 -9.17
CA LEU A 13 -18.30 33.50 -8.86
C LEU A 13 -17.62 32.31 -9.54
N GLN A 14 -17.20 32.46 -10.81
CA GLN A 14 -16.48 31.40 -11.51
C GLN A 14 -15.12 31.11 -10.87
N VAL A 15 -14.35 32.14 -10.54
CA VAL A 15 -13.04 31.97 -9.88
C VAL A 15 -13.20 31.31 -8.51
N LEU A 16 -14.20 31.72 -7.72
CA LEU A 16 -14.49 31.11 -6.41
C LEU A 16 -14.86 29.64 -6.54
N PHE A 17 -15.69 29.28 -7.54
CA PHE A 17 -16.06 27.88 -7.79
C PHE A 17 -14.84 27.01 -8.15
N PHE A 18 -13.98 27.48 -9.05
CA PHE A 18 -12.76 26.75 -9.41
C PHE A 18 -11.79 26.63 -8.24
N ALA A 19 -11.64 27.68 -7.41
CA ALA A 19 -10.82 27.62 -6.20
C ALA A 19 -11.37 26.61 -5.17
N LEU A 20 -12.70 26.54 -5.01
CA LEU A 20 -13.34 25.57 -4.12
C LEU A 20 -13.12 24.12 -4.60
N VAL A 21 -13.30 23.88 -5.90
CA VAL A 21 -13.05 22.56 -6.51
C VAL A 21 -11.57 22.17 -6.36
N PHE A 22 -10.64 23.09 -6.61
CA PHE A 22 -9.21 22.84 -6.48
C PHE A 22 -8.79 22.54 -5.03
N THR A 23 -9.34 23.26 -4.05
CA THR A 23 -9.07 23.01 -2.62
C THR A 23 -9.66 21.66 -2.17
N LEU A 24 -10.85 21.27 -2.65
CA LEU A 24 -11.41 19.94 -2.40
C LEU A 24 -10.53 18.81 -2.98
N LEU A 25 -10.01 18.99 -4.20
CA LEU A 25 -9.10 18.02 -4.82
C LEU A 25 -7.75 17.94 -4.09
N ALA A 26 -7.17 19.08 -3.71
CA ALA A 26 -5.89 19.14 -2.99
C ALA A 26 -6.02 18.56 -1.56
N THR A 27 -7.15 18.80 -0.89
CA THR A 27 -7.41 18.21 0.43
C THR A 27 -7.65 16.70 0.35
N HIS A 28 -8.20 16.16 -0.75
CA HIS A 28 -8.27 14.70 -0.92
C HIS A 28 -6.87 14.04 -0.96
N GLN A 29 -5.87 14.74 -1.50
CA GLN A 29 -4.47 14.27 -1.48
C GLN A 29 -3.77 14.47 -0.12
N ALA A 30 -4.25 15.41 0.71
CA ALA A 30 -3.62 15.77 1.99
C ALA A 30 -4.34 15.21 3.23
N LEU A 31 -5.61 14.83 3.11
CA LEU A 31 -6.47 14.30 4.19
C LEU A 31 -6.71 12.79 4.07
N GLY A 32 -6.43 12.20 2.89
CA GLY A 32 -6.26 10.76 2.78
C GLY A 32 -4.96 10.38 3.46
N ASN A 33 -5.04 9.64 4.56
CA ASN A 33 -3.90 8.89 5.12
C ASN A 33 -3.12 8.31 3.93
N LYS A 34 -1.83 8.64 3.74
CA LYS A 34 -1.05 8.09 2.61
C LYS A 34 -1.29 6.59 2.56
N ASP A 35 -2.00 6.11 1.55
CA ASP A 35 -2.28 4.69 1.45
C ASP A 35 -1.04 3.97 0.89
N CYS A 36 -0.81 2.74 1.32
CA CYS A 36 0.34 1.95 0.91
C CYS A 36 0.09 1.23 -0.42
N HIS A 37 -0.81 1.73 -1.27
CA HIS A 37 -1.14 1.07 -2.55
C HIS A 37 0.09 0.98 -3.45
N GLY A 38 0.87 2.07 -3.55
CA GLY A 38 2.12 2.09 -4.31
C GLY A 38 3.16 1.11 -3.75
N GLU A 39 3.29 1.06 -2.43
CA GLU A 39 4.20 0.13 -1.74
C GLU A 39 3.80 -1.32 -2.00
N LYS A 40 2.50 -1.65 -1.92
CA LYS A 40 1.99 -2.99 -2.24
C LYS A 40 2.35 -3.39 -3.67
N GLU A 41 2.13 -2.53 -4.66
CA GLU A 41 2.45 -2.86 -6.05
C GLU A 41 3.96 -3.02 -6.26
N LEU A 42 4.79 -2.22 -5.59
CA LEU A 42 6.25 -2.37 -5.63
C LEU A 42 6.72 -3.69 -4.99
N VAL A 43 6.17 -4.06 -3.83
CA VAL A 43 6.44 -5.36 -3.18
C VAL A 43 6.02 -6.50 -4.10
N LYS A 44 4.82 -6.43 -4.68
CA LYS A 44 4.34 -7.45 -5.64
C LYS A 44 5.26 -7.59 -6.84
N GLN A 45 5.76 -6.47 -7.38
CA GLN A 45 6.63 -6.47 -8.54
C GLN A 45 8.01 -7.05 -8.21
N LYS A 46 8.64 -6.61 -7.11
CA LYS A 46 10.02 -6.94 -6.78
C LYS A 46 10.17 -8.27 -6.05
N CYS A 47 9.14 -8.71 -5.32
CA CYS A 47 9.15 -9.96 -4.58
C CYS A 47 8.31 -11.06 -5.25
N LYS A 48 7.92 -10.89 -6.52
CA LYS A 48 6.94 -11.73 -7.23
C LYS A 48 7.19 -13.24 -7.08
N SER A 49 8.43 -13.67 -7.27
CA SER A 49 8.83 -15.09 -7.16
C SER A 49 8.77 -15.61 -5.73
N ASN A 50 9.01 -14.75 -4.74
CA ASN A 50 9.06 -15.10 -3.33
C ASN A 50 7.67 -15.22 -2.71
N ILE A 51 6.71 -14.40 -3.18
CA ILE A 51 5.35 -14.33 -2.63
C ILE A 51 4.31 -15.10 -3.45
N SER A 52 4.72 -15.75 -4.54
CA SER A 52 3.81 -16.51 -5.42
C SER A 52 3.04 -17.58 -4.65
N ILE A 53 1.73 -17.71 -4.90
CA ILE A 53 0.88 -18.76 -4.30
C ILE A 53 1.34 -20.17 -4.69
N SER A 54 1.90 -20.32 -5.88
CA SER A 54 2.39 -21.59 -6.40
C SER A 54 3.86 -21.82 -6.08
N GLY A 55 4.25 -23.09 -6.04
CA GLY A 55 5.62 -23.53 -5.79
C GLY A 55 6.06 -23.40 -4.33
N ASP A 56 7.31 -23.74 -4.07
CA ASP A 56 7.91 -23.65 -2.74
C ASP A 56 8.24 -22.21 -2.34
N TYR A 57 8.57 -22.01 -1.07
CA TYR A 57 9.10 -20.73 -0.61
C TYR A 57 10.53 -20.55 -1.13
N VAL A 58 10.81 -19.35 -1.64
CA VAL A 58 12.15 -18.93 -2.07
C VAL A 58 12.53 -17.72 -1.25
N HIS A 59 13.68 -17.77 -0.59
CA HIS A 59 14.16 -16.67 0.24
C HIS A 59 14.34 -15.38 -0.60
N PRO A 60 13.94 -14.20 -0.08
CA PRO A 60 14.00 -12.94 -0.82
C PRO A 60 15.43 -12.50 -1.14
N ASP A 61 15.61 -11.90 -2.31
CA ASP A 61 16.88 -11.27 -2.67
C ASP A 61 17.00 -9.85 -2.09
N HIS A 62 18.16 -9.23 -2.33
CA HIS A 62 18.43 -7.88 -1.84
C HIS A 62 17.46 -6.82 -2.42
N GLU A 63 17.02 -6.97 -3.67
CA GLU A 63 16.14 -5.99 -4.31
C GLU A 63 14.73 -6.04 -3.70
N CYS A 64 14.18 -7.24 -3.52
CA CYS A 64 12.93 -7.45 -2.79
C CYS A 64 13.04 -6.91 -1.36
N CYS A 65 14.08 -7.29 -0.61
CA CYS A 65 14.20 -6.84 0.78
C CYS A 65 14.40 -5.34 0.94
N ARG A 66 15.02 -4.65 -0.01
CA ARG A 66 15.11 -3.19 0.02
C ARG A 66 13.72 -2.55 0.01
N VAL A 67 12.85 -2.99 -0.90
CA VAL A 67 11.47 -2.47 -0.99
C VAL A 67 10.67 -2.81 0.26
N VAL A 68 10.75 -4.05 0.75
CA VAL A 68 10.03 -4.50 1.94
C VAL A 68 10.42 -3.70 3.18
N LYS A 69 11.71 -3.39 3.37
CA LYS A 69 12.19 -2.55 4.48
C LYS A 69 11.68 -1.11 4.43
N GLU A 70 11.42 -0.59 3.22
CA GLU A 70 10.93 0.77 3.00
C GLU A 70 9.39 0.87 3.04
N SER A 71 8.68 -0.26 3.10
CA SER A 71 7.21 -0.33 3.02
C SER A 71 6.54 -0.46 4.39
N ASP A 72 5.32 0.06 4.55
CA ASP A 72 4.42 -0.24 5.65
C ASP A 72 3.79 -1.63 5.41
N MET A 73 4.51 -2.67 5.83
CA MET A 73 4.08 -4.06 5.64
C MET A 73 2.76 -4.38 6.35
N ILE A 74 2.42 -3.68 7.44
CA ILE A 74 1.12 -3.85 8.11
C ILE A 74 0.01 -3.34 7.19
N CYS A 75 0.19 -2.17 6.60
CA CYS A 75 -0.75 -1.62 5.64
C CYS A 75 -0.84 -2.51 4.39
N VAL A 76 0.29 -2.90 3.79
CA VAL A 76 0.35 -3.74 2.58
C VAL A 76 -0.42 -5.04 2.79
N CYS A 77 -0.20 -5.70 3.93
CA CYS A 77 -0.95 -6.89 4.32
C CYS A 77 -2.45 -6.60 4.50
N ARG A 78 -2.82 -5.51 5.17
CA ARG A 78 -4.23 -5.14 5.39
C ARG A 78 -5.00 -4.88 4.10
N ILE A 79 -4.36 -4.32 3.07
CA ILE A 79 -4.99 -3.97 1.79
C ILE A 79 -4.82 -5.04 0.69
N LEU A 80 -4.27 -6.21 1.03
CA LEU A 80 -4.20 -7.36 0.13
C LEU A 80 -5.63 -7.88 -0.11
N ARG A 81 -6.04 -7.92 -1.38
CA ARG A 81 -7.41 -8.28 -1.76
C ARG A 81 -7.53 -9.78 -2.03
N LEU A 82 -8.74 -10.30 -1.86
CA LEU A 82 -9.11 -11.68 -2.19
C LEU A 82 -8.73 -12.10 -3.62
N ASP A 83 -8.90 -11.20 -4.59
CA ASP A 83 -8.54 -11.49 -5.98
C ASP A 83 -7.02 -11.63 -6.19
N GLU A 84 -6.23 -10.92 -5.39
CA GLU A 84 -4.76 -10.99 -5.43
C GLU A 84 -4.24 -12.28 -4.78
N GLU A 85 -4.92 -12.79 -3.76
CA GLU A 85 -4.59 -14.05 -3.08
C GLU A 85 -4.69 -15.29 -4.00
N SER A 86 -5.37 -15.16 -5.15
CA SER A 86 -5.35 -16.19 -6.20
C SER A 86 -3.98 -16.38 -6.86
N THR A 87 -3.06 -15.43 -6.67
CA THR A 87 -1.70 -15.45 -7.24
C THR A 87 -0.61 -15.21 -6.20
N ILE A 88 -0.96 -14.63 -5.04
CA ILE A 88 -0.03 -14.27 -3.97
C ILE A 88 -0.38 -15.07 -2.71
N SER A 89 0.60 -15.73 -2.12
CA SER A 89 0.46 -16.33 -0.79
C SER A 89 0.64 -15.26 0.28
N ALA A 90 -0.42 -14.98 1.03
CA ALA A 90 -0.37 -14.11 2.21
C ALA A 90 0.64 -14.61 3.25
N VAL A 91 0.77 -15.94 3.40
CA VAL A 91 1.76 -16.55 4.30
C VAL A 91 3.18 -16.23 3.84
N LYS A 92 3.50 -16.46 2.55
CA LYS A 92 4.83 -16.16 2.03
C LYS A 92 5.15 -14.67 2.04
N LEU A 93 4.15 -13.81 1.86
CA LEU A 93 4.32 -12.36 2.00
C LEU A 93 4.76 -11.97 3.42
N VAL A 94 4.19 -12.62 4.43
CA VAL A 94 4.58 -12.42 5.83
C VAL A 94 5.96 -13.02 6.12
N ASP A 95 6.29 -14.19 5.58
CA ASP A 95 7.63 -14.78 5.70
C ASP A 95 8.69 -13.88 5.06
N VAL A 96 8.43 -13.32 3.87
CA VAL A 96 9.31 -12.32 3.23
C VAL A 96 9.46 -11.07 4.10
N ALA A 97 8.37 -10.57 4.68
CA ALA A 97 8.42 -9.41 5.58
C ALA A 97 9.34 -9.68 6.79
N HIS A 98 9.20 -10.85 7.40
CA HIS A 98 10.03 -11.30 8.50
C HIS A 98 11.51 -11.43 8.11
N ASP A 99 11.81 -12.17 7.03
CA ASP A 99 13.18 -12.44 6.59
C ASP A 99 13.92 -11.18 6.12
N CYS A 100 13.19 -10.19 5.60
CA CYS A 100 13.73 -8.89 5.26
C CYS A 100 13.86 -7.94 6.46
N GLY A 101 13.49 -8.35 7.68
CA GLY A 101 13.64 -7.56 8.90
C GLY A 101 12.57 -6.49 9.11
N ASN A 102 11.41 -6.62 8.47
CA ASN A 102 10.23 -5.76 8.67
C ASN A 102 8.98 -6.60 8.93
N PRO A 103 8.95 -7.38 10.03
CA PRO A 103 7.90 -8.36 10.28
C PRO A 103 6.53 -7.71 10.51
N VAL A 104 5.48 -8.34 9.97
CA VAL A 104 4.10 -8.00 10.32
C VAL A 104 3.80 -8.60 11.71
N PRO A 105 3.32 -7.82 12.70
CA PRO A 105 3.10 -8.32 14.04
C PRO A 105 2.02 -9.42 14.10
N ASP A 106 2.18 -10.33 15.05
CA ASP A 106 1.20 -11.36 15.35
C ASP A 106 -0.20 -10.79 15.62
N GLY A 107 -1.22 -11.55 15.22
CA GLY A 107 -2.62 -11.18 15.36
C GLY A 107 -3.08 -10.09 14.38
N LYS A 108 -2.20 -9.54 13.52
CA LYS A 108 -2.60 -8.66 12.43
C LYS A 108 -3.09 -9.46 11.23
N PRO A 109 -4.05 -8.93 10.45
CA PRO A 109 -4.46 -9.54 9.20
C PRO A 109 -3.42 -9.28 8.10
N CYS A 110 -3.24 -10.27 7.24
CA CYS A 110 -2.61 -10.16 5.94
C CYS A 110 -3.54 -10.80 4.90
N GLY A 111 -4.29 -9.95 4.19
CA GLY A 111 -5.44 -10.37 3.40
C GLY A 111 -6.46 -11.12 4.27
N THR A 112 -6.81 -12.34 3.89
CA THR A 112 -7.70 -13.23 4.65
C THR A 112 -7.00 -14.00 5.76
N TRP A 113 -5.67 -14.01 5.77
CA TRP A 113 -4.88 -14.75 6.74
C TRP A 113 -4.61 -13.89 7.99
N ILE A 114 -4.58 -14.51 9.17
CA ILE A 114 -4.16 -13.84 10.42
C ILE A 114 -2.75 -14.30 10.76
N VAL A 115 -1.84 -13.34 10.95
CA VAL A 115 -0.46 -13.63 11.34
C VAL A 115 -0.44 -14.36 12.66
N ARG A 116 0.18 -15.55 12.65
CA ARG A 116 0.48 -16.33 13.84
C ARG A 116 1.97 -16.53 13.89
N SER A 117 2.53 -16.49 15.09
CA SER A 117 3.93 -16.81 15.33
C SER A 117 4.19 -18.24 14.81
N SER A 118 4.91 -18.34 13.69
CA SER A 118 5.60 -19.57 13.35
C SER A 118 6.82 -19.66 14.29
N PRO A 119 7.19 -20.85 14.80
CA PRO A 119 8.36 -20.98 15.67
C PRO A 119 9.61 -20.42 14.97
N PRO A 120 10.58 -19.87 15.73
CA PRO A 120 11.75 -19.21 15.15
C PRO A 120 12.44 -20.13 14.13
N PRO A 121 12.97 -19.58 13.02
CA PRO A 121 13.70 -20.39 12.03
C PRO A 121 14.78 -21.17 12.77
N ARG A 122 14.80 -22.50 12.58
CA ARG A 122 15.92 -23.31 13.05
C ARG A 122 17.17 -22.74 12.40
N ALA A 123 18.08 -22.24 13.24
CA ALA A 123 19.40 -21.85 12.80
C ALA A 123 20.02 -23.05 12.08
N HIS A 124 20.19 -22.93 10.76
CA HIS A 124 20.99 -23.89 10.01
C HIS A 124 22.45 -23.57 10.33
N SER A 125 23.03 -24.48 11.12
CA SER A 125 24.46 -24.63 11.42
C SER A 125 25.32 -24.72 10.17
#